data_AF-A0A849TIX8-F1
#
_entry.id   AF-A0A849TIX8-F1
#
_cell.length_a   1.000
_cell.length_b   1.000
_cell.length_c   1.000
_cell.angle_alpha   90.00
_cell.angle_beta   90.00
_cell.angle_gamma   90.00
#
_symmetry.space_group_name_H-M   'P 1'
#
loop_
_entity.id
_entity.type
_entity.pdbx_description
1 polymer ?
#
loop_
_entity_poly.entity_id
_entity_poly.type
_entity_poly.pdbx_seq_one_letter_code
_entity_poly.pdbx_strand_id
1 'polypeptide(L)'
;MKVLHPFFGPDPDSYNLEGYDSSIEDASDASGRPGIGIVANAILFWVGQQNGKATVAECARAFVMPPAAVVEAVAFHHFMLVTGNLDGPFDEMSIEQDGE
;
A
#
# COMPACT_ATOMS: atom_id res chain seq x y z
N MET A 1 13.59 -10.34 -9.85
CA MET A 1 12.86 -9.17 -9.30
C MET A 1 11.47 -9.19 -9.89
N LYS A 2 10.43 -9.20 -9.03
CA LYS A 2 9.06 -8.95 -9.48
C LYS A 2 8.97 -7.48 -9.92
N VAL A 3 8.33 -7.20 -11.05
CA VAL A 3 8.06 -5.83 -11.48
C VAL A 3 6.89 -5.32 -10.64
N LEU A 4 7.11 -4.25 -9.87
CA LEU A 4 6.07 -3.61 -9.06
C LEU A 4 5.08 -2.86 -9.94
N HIS A 5 3.85 -2.71 -9.46
CA HIS A 5 2.85 -1.84 -10.08
C HIS A 5 3.43 -0.42 -10.27
N PRO A 6 3.18 0.25 -11.41
CA PRO A 6 3.72 1.59 -11.71
C PRO A 6 3.20 2.71 -10.80
N PHE A 7 2.45 2.38 -9.75
CA PHE A 7 2.07 3.34 -8.72
C PHE A 7 3.23 3.60 -7.76
N PHE A 8 4.09 2.59 -7.54
CA PHE A 8 5.18 2.66 -6.57
C PHE A 8 6.48 3.16 -7.21
N GLY A 9 7.32 3.79 -6.38
CA GLY A 9 8.72 4.07 -6.69
C GLY A 9 9.59 2.80 -6.65
N PRO A 10 10.78 2.83 -7.25
CA PRO A 10 11.74 1.73 -7.19
C PRO A 10 12.30 1.47 -5.79
N ASP A 11 12.41 2.48 -4.93
CA ASP A 11 12.77 2.29 -3.52
C ASP A 11 11.52 1.97 -2.68
N PRO A 12 11.42 0.81 -2.02
CA PRO A 12 10.25 0.44 -1.22
C PRO A 12 10.02 1.31 0.02
N ASP A 13 11.07 1.96 0.55
CA ASP A 13 11.03 2.64 1.84
C ASP A 13 11.11 4.18 1.72
N SER A 14 11.20 4.72 0.49
CA SER A 14 11.26 6.16 0.26
C SER A 14 9.87 6.82 0.23
N TYR A 15 9.77 8.01 0.83
CA TYR A 15 8.59 8.87 0.66
C TYR A 15 8.61 9.64 -0.66
N ASN A 16 9.78 9.72 -1.32
CA ASN A 16 9.99 10.42 -2.59
C ASN A 16 9.45 11.86 -2.62
N LEU A 17 9.69 12.59 -1.53
CA LEU A 17 9.32 13.99 -1.39
C LEU A 17 10.45 14.89 -1.94
N GLU A 18 10.25 15.49 -3.11
CA GLU A 18 11.18 16.49 -3.63
C GLU A 18 11.24 17.72 -2.71
N GLY A 19 12.45 18.15 -2.33
CA GLY A 19 12.66 19.36 -1.53
C GLY A 19 12.51 19.19 -0.02
N TYR A 20 12.33 17.96 0.47
CA TYR A 20 12.50 17.67 1.89
C TYR A 20 13.99 17.73 2.25
N ASP A 21 14.32 18.33 3.39
CA ASP A 21 15.70 18.64 3.80
C ASP A 21 16.62 17.41 3.65
N SER A 22 17.70 17.58 2.88
CA SER A 22 18.80 16.63 2.64
C SER A 22 19.49 16.09 3.91
N SER A 23 19.09 16.54 5.10
CA SER A 23 19.54 16.04 6.39
C SER A 23 18.81 14.77 6.87
N ILE A 24 17.71 14.40 6.20
CA ILE A 24 17.00 13.14 6.43
C ILE A 24 17.44 12.17 5.33
N GLU A 25 17.84 10.95 5.71
CA GLU A 25 18.30 9.87 4.83
C GLU A 25 17.17 9.32 3.91
N ASP A 26 16.27 10.18 3.42
CA ASP A 26 15.29 9.84 2.40
C ASP A 26 15.93 10.13 1.03
N ALA A 27 16.63 9.13 0.51
CA ALA A 27 17.22 9.19 -0.82
C ALA A 27 16.09 9.15 -1.86
N SER A 28 15.52 10.30 -2.19
CA SER A 28 14.54 10.39 -3.26
C SER A 28 15.14 9.84 -4.56
N ASP A 29 14.45 8.87 -5.17
CA ASP A 29 14.77 8.31 -6.48
C ASP A 29 14.26 9.19 -7.64
N ALA A 30 13.74 10.40 -7.32
CA ALA A 30 13.14 11.37 -8.23
C ALA A 30 11.96 10.84 -9.07
N SER A 31 11.37 9.69 -8.72
CA SER A 31 10.18 9.17 -9.40
C SER A 31 8.90 9.93 -9.02
N GLY A 32 8.92 10.67 -7.90
CA GLY A 32 7.75 11.31 -7.31
C GLY A 32 6.67 10.32 -6.84
N ARG A 33 7.03 9.03 -6.70
CA ARG A 33 6.10 7.95 -6.32
C ARG A 33 6.51 7.34 -5.00
N PRO A 34 5.58 7.10 -4.06
CA PRO A 34 5.94 6.51 -2.78
C PRO A 34 6.43 5.06 -2.95
N GLY A 35 7.33 4.65 -2.07
CA GLY A 35 7.72 3.25 -1.94
C GLY A 35 6.57 2.37 -1.49
N ILE A 36 6.58 1.11 -1.94
CA ILE A 36 5.52 0.15 -1.61
C ILE A 36 5.42 -0.13 -0.11
N GLY A 37 6.54 -0.15 0.62
CA GLY A 37 6.58 -0.36 2.07
C GLY A 37 5.92 0.79 2.83
N ILE A 38 6.18 2.04 2.42
CA ILE A 38 5.52 3.23 2.98
C ILE A 38 4.00 3.13 2.79
N VAL A 39 3.55 2.80 1.59
CA VAL A 39 2.11 2.65 1.30
C VAL A 39 1.51 1.48 2.07
N ALA A 40 2.21 0.35 2.17
CA ALA A 40 1.77 -0.82 2.92
C ALA A 40 1.55 -0.50 4.41
N ASN A 41 2.50 0.20 5.05
CA ASN A 41 2.36 0.64 6.44
C ASN A 41 1.17 1.60 6.63
N ALA A 42 0.96 2.51 5.67
CA ALA A 42 -0.18 3.42 5.70
C ALA A 42 -1.52 2.67 5.56
N ILE A 43 -1.59 1.65 4.70
CA ILE A 43 -2.76 0.78 4.55
C ILE A 43 -3.01 0.01 5.85
N LEU A 44 -1.98 -0.56 6.48
CA LEU A 44 -2.12 -1.21 7.79
C LEU A 44 -2.76 -0.26 8.80
N PHE A 45 -2.19 0.93 9.00
CA PHE A 45 -2.76 1.84 9.98
C PHE A 45 -4.21 2.21 9.64
N TRP A 46 -4.51 2.49 8.37
CA TRP A 46 -5.86 2.84 7.92
C TRP A 46 -6.87 1.71 8.12
N VAL A 47 -6.51 0.46 7.78
CA VAL A 47 -7.41 -0.71 7.96
C VAL A 47 -7.73 -0.90 9.44
N GLY A 48 -6.76 -0.69 10.35
CA GLY A 48 -6.97 -0.78 11.80
C GLY A 48 -7.96 0.25 12.37
N GLN A 49 -8.25 1.32 11.63
CA GLN A 49 -9.25 2.32 12.01
C GLN A 49 -10.66 2.03 11.47
N GLN A 50 -10.84 0.99 10.64
CA GLN A 50 -12.14 0.72 10.03
C GLN A 50 -13.07 0.00 11.01
N ASN A 51 -14.33 0.45 11.07
CA ASN A 51 -15.37 -0.24 11.83
C ASN A 51 -15.90 -1.42 11.01
N GLY A 52 -15.20 -2.56 11.07
CA GLY A 52 -15.56 -3.79 10.36
C GLY A 52 -14.56 -4.17 9.28
N LYS A 53 -15.01 -4.97 8.31
CA LYS A 53 -14.14 -5.44 7.21
C LYS A 53 -13.87 -4.31 6.23
N ALA A 54 -12.60 -4.01 5.98
CA ALA A 54 -12.17 -3.12 4.91
C ALA A 54 -11.97 -3.92 3.63
N THR A 55 -12.47 -3.43 2.51
CA THR A 55 -12.27 -4.06 1.19
C THR A 55 -11.12 -3.43 0.42
N VAL A 56 -10.57 -4.16 -0.55
CA VAL A 56 -9.56 -3.64 -1.49
C VAL A 56 -10.13 -2.44 -2.25
N ALA A 57 -11.39 -2.48 -2.68
CA ALA A 57 -12.04 -1.38 -3.38
C ALA A 57 -12.21 -0.12 -2.50
N GLU A 58 -12.53 -0.27 -1.22
CA GLU A 58 -12.63 0.86 -0.27
C GLU A 58 -11.27 1.51 -0.02
N CYS A 59 -10.26 0.68 0.24
CA CYS A 59 -8.89 1.14 0.43
C CYS A 59 -8.38 1.89 -0.82
N ALA A 60 -8.60 1.34 -2.01
CA ALA A 60 -8.25 1.97 -3.28
C ALA A 60 -8.86 3.38 -3.43
N ARG A 61 -10.13 3.54 -3.03
CA ARG A 61 -10.80 4.85 -3.03
C ARG A 61 -10.21 5.81 -1.99
N ALA A 62 -9.91 5.32 -0.79
CA ALA A 62 -9.36 6.14 0.30
C ALA A 62 -7.96 6.69 -0.04
N PHE A 63 -7.11 5.87 -0.67
CA PHE A 63 -5.75 6.23 -1.06
C PHE A 63 -5.63 6.79 -2.48
N VAL A 64 -6.74 6.89 -3.21
CA VAL A 64 -6.78 7.36 -4.60
C VAL A 64 -5.76 6.60 -5.47
N MET A 65 -5.77 5.28 -5.35
CA MET A 65 -4.82 4.39 -6.03
C MET A 65 -5.51 3.21 -6.72
N PRO A 66 -4.90 2.59 -7.73
CA PRO A 66 -5.48 1.42 -8.38
C PRO A 66 -5.67 0.24 -7.40
N PRO A 67 -6.79 -0.49 -7.46
CA PRO A 67 -7.02 -1.65 -6.59
C PRO A 67 -5.94 -2.73 -6.68
N ALA A 68 -5.37 -2.95 -7.87
CA ALA A 68 -4.26 -3.89 -8.06
C ALA A 68 -3.00 -3.47 -7.29
N ALA A 69 -2.75 -2.16 -7.14
CA ALA A 69 -1.65 -1.66 -6.34
C ALA A 69 -1.91 -1.87 -4.84
N VAL A 70 -3.16 -1.77 -4.38
CA VAL A 70 -3.54 -2.10 -2.99
C VAL A 70 -3.24 -3.58 -2.70
N VAL A 71 -3.65 -4.49 -3.59
CA VAL A 71 -3.36 -5.93 -3.44
C VAL A 71 -1.86 -6.18 -3.34
N GLU A 72 -1.07 -5.49 -4.18
CA GLU A 72 0.39 -5.64 -4.14
C GLU A 72 1.01 -5.09 -2.85
N ALA A 73 0.55 -3.94 -2.35
CA ALA A 73 1.01 -3.37 -1.07
C ALA A 73 0.61 -4.24 0.13
N VAL A 74 -0.61 -4.79 0.14
CA VAL A 74 -1.05 -5.74 1.18
C VAL A 74 -0.18 -6.99 1.16
N ALA A 75 0.09 -7.56 -0.02
CA ALA A 75 0.95 -8.73 -0.17
C ALA A 75 2.43 -8.46 0.17
N PHE A 76 2.86 -7.19 0.15
CA PHE A 76 4.20 -6.79 0.57
C PHE A 76 4.34 -6.77 2.11
N HIS A 77 3.28 -6.48 2.84
CA HIS A 77 3.32 -6.37 4.30
C HIS A 77 3.17 -7.73 4.99
N HIS A 78 4.06 -8.05 5.93
CA HIS A 78 4.08 -9.37 6.57
C HIS A 78 2.87 -9.63 7.50
N PHE A 79 2.22 -8.58 8.01
CA PHE A 79 1.07 -8.67 8.92
C PHE A 79 -0.30 -8.39 8.26
N MET A 80 -0.35 -8.27 6.93
CA MET A 80 -1.62 -8.08 6.23
C MET A 80 -1.84 -9.18 5.21
N LEU A 81 -3.11 -9.46 4.93
CA LEU A 81 -3.49 -10.47 3.96
C LEU A 81 -4.82 -10.09 3.29
N VAL A 82 -4.95 -10.43 2.00
CA VAL A 82 -6.22 -10.30 1.28
C VAL A 82 -7.01 -11.61 1.42
N THR A 83 -8.25 -11.53 1.88
CA THR A 83 -9.19 -12.67 2.00
C THR A 83 -10.44 -12.48 1.14
N GLY A 84 -11.30 -13.51 1.11
CA GLY A 84 -12.58 -13.48 0.40
C GLY A 84 -12.48 -14.12 -0.98
N ASN A 85 -13.24 -13.58 -1.94
CA ASN A 85 -13.26 -14.09 -3.31
C ASN A 85 -12.10 -13.47 -4.11
N LEU A 86 -10.93 -14.12 -4.09
CA LEU A 86 -9.70 -13.61 -4.72
C LEU A 86 -9.76 -13.57 -6.26
N ASP A 87 -10.65 -14.36 -6.86
CA ASP A 87 -10.91 -14.36 -8.31
C ASP A 87 -12.09 -13.43 -8.70
N GLY A 88 -12.70 -12.78 -7.71
CA GLY A 88 -13.87 -11.93 -7.86
C GLY A 88 -13.55 -10.44 -8.04
N PRO A 89 -14.58 -9.59 -8.04
CA PRO A 89 -14.45 -8.14 -7.95
C PRO A 89 -13.72 -7.67 -6.67
N PHE A 90 -13.05 -6.51 -6.73
CA PHE A 90 -12.24 -5.99 -5.61
C PHE A 90 -13.03 -5.57 -4.37
N ASP A 91 -14.36 -5.40 -4.47
CA ASP A 91 -15.25 -5.17 -3.34
C ASP A 91 -15.62 -6.48 -2.61
N GLU A 92 -15.37 -7.63 -3.22
CA GLU A 92 -15.50 -8.95 -2.57
C GLU A 92 -14.19 -9.42 -1.91
N MET A 93 -13.10 -8.65 -2.08
CA MET A 93 -11.80 -8.89 -1.47
C MET A 93 -11.63 -8.06 -0.19
N SER A 94 -11.48 -8.71 0.95
CA SER A 94 -11.26 -8.06 2.24
C SER A 94 -9.76 -7.95 2.56
N ILE A 95 -9.37 -6.92 3.28
CA ILE A 95 -8.02 -6.75 3.85
C ILE A 95 -8.11 -7.08 5.33
N GLU A 96 -7.33 -8.08 5.77
CA GLU A 96 -7.24 -8.51 7.16
C GLU A 96 -5.83 -8.24 7.72
N GLN A 97 -5.77 -8.09 9.04
CA GLN A 97 -4.54 -7.83 9.79
C GLN A 97 -4.30 -8.94 10.79
N ASP A 98 -3.07 -9.42 10.86
CA ASP A 98 -2.64 -10.38 11.88
C ASP A 98 -1.92 -9.64 13.01
N GLY A 99 -2.73 -9.04 13.89
CA GLY A 99 -2.34 -8.50 15.20
C GLY A 99 -1.11 -7.59 15.23
N GLU A 100 -1.34 -6.29 14.99
CA GLU A 100 -0.43 -5.21 15.42
C GLU A 100 -1.22 -4.09 16.13
#